data_AF-A0AAD6LK11-F1
#
_entry.id   AF-A0AAD6LK11-F1
#
_cell.length_a   1.000
_cell.length_b   1.000
_cell.length_c   1.000
_cell.angle_alpha   90.00
_cell.angle_beta   90.00
_cell.angle_gamma   90.00
#
_symmetry.space_group_name_H-M   'P 1'
#
loop_
_entity.id
_entity.type
_entity.pdbx_description
1 polymer ?
#
loop_
_entity_poly.entity_id
_entity_poly.type
_entity_poly.pdbx_seq_one_letter_code
_entity_poly.pdbx_strand_id
1 'polypeptide(L)'
;MFSTINKMDQQQSGSPSPRSPSSQPYLSVSVTDPVKLGNGVQAYISYRVITKTNLPEYQGHEKIVIRRYSDFVWLRDRLFDKFKGVFIPPLPEKSAVEKFRFSAEFIEMRRQGLDIFVNRIASHQELQQSEDLRTFLQADEETMERLRSQETGIFKKKPADFMQIFKDVQSKVSDVVLGKEKPVEESNPEYEKLKHYIFELENHLAEAQKHAYRLVKRHRELGQSLLDFGKAAKLLGACEGDILGKAFSDLGTKSEALSVKLQKEAHQLLMNFEEPLKDYVRAVQSIKASLACLSLPTFFLFLYPPFWFLCV
;
A
#
# COMPACT_ATOMS: atom_id res chain seq x y z
N MET A 1 -76.83 43.12 11.09
CA MET A 1 -75.89 43.75 12.05
C MET A 1 -74.60 42.94 11.97
N PHE A 2 -73.52 43.45 11.36
CA PHE A 2 -72.41 44.17 12.04
C PHE A 2 -72.03 43.45 13.35
N SER A 3 -70.81 43.03 13.68
CA SER A 3 -69.42 43.25 13.22
C SER A 3 -68.54 42.36 14.15
N THR A 4 -67.62 41.51 13.65
CA THR A 4 -66.15 41.67 13.59
C THR A 4 -65.37 41.73 14.93
N ILE A 5 -64.19 41.06 14.98
CA ILE A 5 -62.96 41.29 15.79
C ILE A 5 -62.88 40.53 17.15
N ASN A 6 -61.86 39.74 17.56
CA ASN A 6 -60.53 39.38 17.01
C ASN A 6 -59.96 38.07 17.63
N LYS A 7 -58.95 37.54 16.94
CA LYS A 7 -58.03 36.41 17.20
C LYS A 7 -57.23 36.45 18.52
N MET A 8 -56.75 35.28 18.96
CA MET A 8 -55.32 34.98 19.17
C MET A 8 -55.05 33.47 19.27
N ASP A 9 -53.80 33.09 18.94
CA ASP A 9 -53.30 31.84 18.38
C ASP A 9 -53.17 30.63 19.32
N GLN A 10 -53.25 29.41 18.75
CA GLN A 10 -52.42 28.27 19.15
C GLN A 10 -52.04 27.42 17.92
N GLN A 11 -50.73 27.37 17.65
CA GLN A 11 -50.07 26.66 16.56
C GLN A 11 -49.87 25.16 16.83
N GLN A 12 -49.74 24.43 15.72
CA GLN A 12 -49.56 22.99 15.51
C GLN A 12 -48.36 22.35 16.24
N SER A 13 -48.51 21.08 16.62
CA SER A 13 -47.40 20.13 16.73
C SER A 13 -47.70 18.86 15.92
N GLY A 14 -47.27 18.87 14.65
CA GLY A 14 -47.20 17.67 13.81
C GLY A 14 -46.01 16.81 14.24
N SER A 15 -46.26 15.51 14.44
CA SER A 15 -45.27 14.48 14.72
C SER A 15 -44.22 14.37 13.59
N PRO A 16 -42.91 14.24 13.89
CA PRO A 16 -41.90 14.03 12.85
C PRO A 16 -41.99 12.60 12.29
N SER A 17 -42.03 12.50 10.96
CA SER A 17 -41.81 11.24 10.25
C SER A 17 -40.41 10.67 10.53
N PRO A 18 -40.21 9.34 10.50
CA PRO A 18 -38.89 8.75 10.70
C PRO A 18 -37.99 9.12 9.52
N ARG A 19 -36.97 9.96 9.80
CA ARG A 19 -35.88 10.24 8.86
C ARG A 19 -35.27 8.92 8.42
N SER A 20 -35.36 8.61 7.13
CA SER A 20 -34.47 7.66 6.47
C SER A 20 -33.02 8.03 6.85
N PRO A 21 -32.15 7.08 7.25
CA PRO A 21 -30.75 7.41 7.40
C PRO A 21 -30.23 7.81 6.03
N SER A 22 -29.85 9.07 5.86
CA SER A 22 -29.07 9.50 4.71
C SER A 22 -27.76 8.71 4.75
N SER A 23 -27.65 7.64 3.96
CA SER A 23 -26.42 6.87 3.87
C SER A 23 -25.34 7.81 3.33
N GLN A 24 -24.36 8.14 4.17
CA GLN A 24 -23.19 8.92 3.75
C GLN A 24 -22.55 8.28 2.51
N PRO A 25 -22.04 9.06 1.54
CA PRO A 25 -21.34 8.50 0.39
C PRO A 25 -20.12 7.69 0.86
N TYR A 26 -19.96 6.48 0.35
CA TYR A 26 -18.85 5.62 0.70
C TYR A 26 -18.35 4.84 -0.51
N LEU A 27 -17.05 4.56 -0.53
CA LEU A 27 -16.40 3.65 -1.46
C LEU A 27 -15.46 2.76 -0.64
N SER A 28 -15.77 1.47 -0.58
CA SER A 28 -14.95 0.46 0.08
C SER A 28 -14.48 -0.55 -0.97
N VAL A 29 -13.20 -0.89 -0.93
CA VAL A 29 -12.61 -1.86 -1.85
C VAL A 29 -11.93 -2.95 -1.03
N SER A 30 -12.01 -4.20 -1.48
CA SER A 30 -11.24 -5.30 -0.89
C SER A 30 -10.58 -6.15 -1.96
N VAL A 31 -9.34 -6.54 -1.71
CA VAL A 31 -8.51 -7.39 -2.59
C VAL A 31 -8.36 -8.75 -1.94
N THR A 32 -8.96 -9.77 -2.53
CA THR A 32 -9.09 -11.12 -1.96
C THR A 32 -8.70 -12.20 -2.98
N ASP A 33 -8.73 -13.46 -2.53
CA ASP A 33 -8.64 -14.67 -3.35
C ASP A 33 -7.58 -14.63 -4.46
N PRO A 34 -6.29 -14.68 -4.08
CA PRO A 34 -5.22 -14.80 -5.06
C PRO A 34 -5.30 -16.14 -5.80
N VAL A 35 -5.36 -16.10 -7.12
CA VAL A 35 -5.43 -17.28 -8.00
C VAL A 35 -4.33 -17.23 -9.03
N LYS A 36 -3.63 -18.35 -9.24
CA LYS A 36 -2.68 -18.50 -10.34
C LYS A 36 -3.44 -18.79 -11.63
N LEU A 37 -3.29 -17.92 -12.62
CA LEU A 37 -3.86 -18.07 -13.95
C LEU A 37 -2.74 -18.27 -14.98
N GLY A 38 -3.05 -19.03 -16.04
CA GLY A 38 -2.13 -19.34 -17.13
C GLY A 38 -1.13 -20.45 -16.80
N ASN A 39 -0.40 -20.89 -17.83
CA ASN A 39 0.56 -21.98 -17.77
C ASN A 39 1.97 -21.51 -18.19
N GLY A 40 3.01 -22.16 -17.67
CA GLY A 40 4.40 -21.88 -18.04
C GLY A 40 4.86 -20.45 -17.70
N VAL A 41 5.65 -19.86 -18.59
CA VAL A 41 6.30 -18.54 -18.41
C VAL A 41 5.28 -17.40 -18.31
N GLN A 42 4.10 -17.56 -18.92
CA GLN A 42 3.05 -16.53 -18.92
C GLN A 42 2.13 -16.58 -17.69
N ALA A 43 2.37 -17.50 -16.75
CA ALA A 43 1.52 -17.61 -15.56
C ALA A 43 1.67 -16.39 -14.63
N TYR A 44 0.54 -15.87 -14.17
CA TYR A 44 0.46 -14.72 -13.26
C TYR A 44 -0.51 -14.99 -12.11
N ILE A 45 -0.41 -14.17 -11.06
CA ILE A 45 -1.38 -14.18 -9.96
C ILE A 45 -2.40 -13.06 -10.23
N SER A 46 -3.67 -13.44 -10.23
CA SER A 46 -4.82 -12.52 -10.22
C SER A 46 -5.43 -12.46 -8.83
N TYR A 47 -6.18 -11.40 -8.58
CA TYR A 47 -6.86 -11.11 -7.33
C TYR A 47 -8.31 -10.76 -7.62
N ARG A 48 -9.20 -11.15 -6.72
CA ARG A 48 -10.59 -10.70 -6.73
C ARG A 48 -10.68 -9.33 -6.06
N VAL A 49 -11.05 -8.31 -6.82
CA VAL A 49 -11.29 -6.96 -6.31
C VAL A 49 -12.80 -6.76 -6.17
N ILE A 50 -13.26 -6.55 -4.94
CA ILE A 50 -14.67 -6.33 -4.61
C ILE A 50 -14.83 -4.87 -4.22
N THR A 51 -15.68 -4.15 -4.95
CA THR A 51 -16.04 -2.76 -4.68
C THR A 51 -17.45 -2.71 -4.12
N LYS A 52 -17.61 -2.04 -2.98
CA LYS A 52 -18.91 -1.75 -2.34
C LYS A 52 -19.08 -0.25 -2.21
N THR A 53 -20.20 0.27 -2.69
CA THR A 53 -20.42 1.73 -2.73
C THR A 53 -21.90 2.10 -2.87
N ASN A 54 -22.24 3.34 -2.51
CA ASN A 54 -23.51 3.99 -2.86
C ASN A 54 -23.30 5.19 -3.78
N LEU A 55 -22.11 5.34 -4.36
CA LEU A 55 -21.79 6.41 -5.31
C LEU A 55 -22.48 6.15 -6.65
N PRO A 56 -23.15 7.16 -7.24
CA PRO A 56 -23.98 6.99 -8.44
C PRO A 56 -23.15 6.70 -9.70
N GLU A 57 -21.85 6.96 -9.70
CA GLU A 57 -20.97 6.73 -10.85
C GLU A 57 -20.50 5.27 -10.96
N TYR A 58 -20.93 4.41 -10.03
CA TYR A 58 -20.64 2.98 -10.01
C TYR A 58 -21.86 2.16 -10.40
N GLN A 59 -21.64 1.07 -11.13
CA GLN A 59 -22.67 0.15 -11.58
C GLN A 59 -23.15 -0.74 -10.42
N GLY A 60 -24.08 -0.21 -9.63
CA GLY A 60 -24.71 -0.90 -8.52
C GLY A 60 -23.92 -0.81 -7.21
N HIS A 61 -24.44 -1.45 -6.17
CA HIS A 61 -23.89 -1.37 -4.82
C HIS A 61 -22.67 -2.27 -4.58
N GLU A 62 -22.50 -3.30 -5.40
CA GLU A 62 -21.40 -4.23 -5.32
C GLU A 62 -20.95 -4.61 -6.74
N LYS A 63 -19.64 -4.53 -6.99
CA LYS A 63 -19.02 -4.99 -8.23
C LYS A 63 -17.82 -5.85 -7.91
N ILE A 64 -17.66 -6.95 -8.63
CA ILE A 64 -16.52 -7.85 -8.51
C ILE A 64 -15.80 -7.89 -9.85
N VAL A 65 -14.49 -7.65 -9.83
CA VAL A 65 -13.60 -7.76 -10.99
C VAL A 65 -12.35 -8.56 -10.65
N ILE A 66 -11.72 -9.13 -11.67
CA ILE A 66 -10.44 -9.82 -11.53
C ILE A 66 -9.34 -8.87 -12.01
N ARG A 67 -8.27 -8.76 -11.21
CA ARG A 67 -7.12 -7.90 -11.52
C ARG A 67 -5.81 -8.61 -11.24
N ARG A 68 -4.81 -8.42 -12.09
CA ARG A 68 -3.42 -8.85 -11.88
C ARG A 68 -2.55 -7.68 -11.44
N TYR A 69 -1.37 -7.96 -10.89
CA TYR A 69 -0.48 -6.91 -10.37
C TYR A 69 -0.19 -5.77 -11.38
N SER A 70 -0.09 -6.07 -12.68
CA SER A 70 0.14 -5.04 -13.69
C SER A 70 -1.05 -4.11 -13.93
N ASP A 71 -2.28 -4.49 -13.57
CA ASP A 71 -3.43 -3.58 -13.58
C ASP A 71 -3.28 -2.51 -12.49
N PHE A 72 -2.76 -2.89 -11.33
CA PHE A 72 -2.49 -1.94 -10.24
C PHE A 72 -1.33 -1.00 -10.60
N VAL A 73 -0.33 -1.50 -11.32
CA VAL A 73 0.75 -0.67 -11.89
C VAL A 73 0.19 0.35 -12.87
N TRP A 74 -0.68 -0.08 -13.80
CA TRP A 74 -1.38 0.82 -14.72
C TRP A 74 -2.14 1.92 -13.98
N LEU A 75 -2.93 1.57 -12.95
CA LEU A 75 -3.66 2.55 -12.16
C LEU A 75 -2.72 3.55 -11.48
N ARG A 76 -1.68 3.07 -10.80
CA ARG A 76 -0.69 3.94 -10.15
C ARG A 76 -0.07 4.91 -11.15
N ASP A 77 0.36 4.43 -12.31
CA ASP A 77 1.06 5.23 -13.32
C ASP A 77 0.13 6.29 -13.92
N ARG A 78 -1.13 5.94 -14.22
CA ARG A 78 -2.16 6.89 -14.65
C ARG A 78 -2.41 7.98 -13.62
N LEU A 79 -2.58 7.62 -12.36
CA LEU A 79 -2.79 8.60 -11.29
C LEU A 79 -1.56 9.49 -11.11
N PHE A 80 -0.37 8.92 -11.15
CA PHE A 80 0.88 9.68 -11.04
C PHE A 80 1.08 10.64 -12.22
N ASP A 81 0.65 10.27 -13.43
CA ASP A 81 0.73 11.15 -14.60
C ASP A 81 -0.34 12.24 -14.64
N LYS A 82 -1.54 11.96 -14.14
CA LYS A 82 -2.66 12.89 -14.14
C LYS A 82 -2.67 13.87 -12.96
N PHE A 83 -2.29 13.40 -11.77
CA PHE A 83 -2.34 14.16 -10.51
C PHE A 83 -0.94 14.56 -10.06
N LYS A 84 -0.32 15.50 -10.79
CA LYS A 84 1.03 16.00 -10.45
C LYS A 84 1.01 16.73 -9.12
N GLY A 85 2.00 16.44 -8.27
CA GLY A 85 2.09 17.00 -6.92
C GLY A 85 1.23 16.30 -5.87
N VAL A 86 0.34 15.38 -6.26
CA VAL A 86 -0.44 14.55 -5.33
C VAL A 86 0.35 13.30 -4.96
N PHE A 87 0.35 12.97 -3.67
CA PHE A 87 0.91 11.71 -3.18
C PHE A 87 0.11 10.52 -3.73
N ILE A 88 0.76 9.70 -4.54
CA ILE A 88 0.20 8.42 -5.00
C ILE A 88 0.74 7.31 -4.09
N PRO A 89 -0.13 6.53 -3.41
CA PRO A 89 0.31 5.43 -2.55
C PRO A 89 1.24 4.45 -3.29
N PRO A 90 2.29 3.93 -2.62
CA PRO A 90 3.20 2.98 -3.25
C PRO A 90 2.51 1.63 -3.47
N LEU A 91 2.96 0.90 -4.50
CA LEU A 91 2.60 -0.50 -4.69
C LEU A 91 3.52 -1.42 -3.88
N PRO A 92 3.04 -2.60 -3.46
CA PRO A 92 3.92 -3.65 -2.94
C PRO A 92 4.90 -4.10 -4.03
N GLU A 93 5.97 -4.77 -3.61
CA GLU A 93 7.07 -5.14 -4.49
C GLU A 93 6.65 -6.02 -5.68
N LYS A 94 7.24 -5.74 -6.85
CA LYS A 94 7.00 -6.46 -8.12
C LYS A 94 7.53 -7.90 -8.14
N SER A 95 8.32 -8.30 -7.15
CA SER A 95 9.15 -9.52 -7.12
C SER A 95 10.33 -9.42 -8.09
N ALA A 96 11.56 -9.42 -7.58
CA ALA A 96 12.77 -9.49 -8.41
C ALA A 96 13.26 -10.92 -8.64
N VAL A 97 12.72 -11.92 -7.94
CA VAL A 97 13.21 -13.30 -7.95
C VAL A 97 12.08 -14.26 -8.29
N GLU A 98 12.18 -14.89 -9.46
CA GLU A 98 11.17 -15.81 -10.01
C GLU A 98 10.83 -16.98 -9.07
N LYS A 99 11.79 -17.44 -8.26
CA LYS A 99 11.57 -18.51 -7.28
C LYS A 99 10.55 -18.14 -6.18
N PHE A 100 10.46 -16.87 -5.82
CA PHE A 100 9.61 -16.42 -4.70
C PHE A 100 8.26 -15.86 -5.14
N ARG A 101 8.08 -15.53 -6.43
CA ARG A 101 6.85 -14.89 -6.93
C ARG A 101 5.56 -15.72 -6.76
N PHE A 102 5.71 -17.01 -6.51
CA PHE A 102 4.60 -17.95 -6.30
C PHE A 102 4.57 -18.56 -4.89
N SER A 103 5.40 -18.10 -3.96
CA SER A 103 5.28 -18.55 -2.57
C SER A 103 3.99 -18.00 -1.96
N ALA A 104 3.31 -18.80 -1.13
CA ALA A 104 2.08 -18.37 -0.47
C ALA A 104 2.29 -17.10 0.37
N GLU A 105 3.43 -17.01 1.07
CA GLU A 105 3.82 -15.85 1.86
C GLU A 105 3.95 -14.58 0.98
N PHE A 106 4.61 -14.68 -0.17
CA PHE A 106 4.75 -13.55 -1.09
C PHE A 106 3.40 -13.12 -1.68
N ILE A 107 2.56 -14.09 -2.05
CA ILE A 107 1.24 -13.84 -2.60
C ILE A 107 0.36 -13.10 -1.59
N GLU A 108 0.35 -13.54 -0.33
CA GLU A 108 -0.45 -12.92 0.72
C GLU A 108 0.07 -11.53 1.09
N MET A 109 1.39 -11.37 1.25
CA MET A 109 2.02 -10.07 1.48
C MET A 109 1.68 -9.06 0.38
N ARG A 110 1.74 -9.49 -0.88
CA ARG A 110 1.34 -8.67 -2.02
C ARG A 110 -0.16 -8.35 -1.97
N ARG A 111 -1.02 -9.33 -1.69
CA ARG A 111 -2.48 -9.11 -1.58
C ARG A 111 -2.80 -8.02 -0.56
N GLN A 112 -2.19 -8.07 0.64
CA GLN A 112 -2.35 -7.04 1.67
C GLN A 112 -1.86 -5.67 1.20
N GLY A 113 -0.69 -5.59 0.57
CA GLY A 113 -0.19 -4.32 0.04
C GLY A 113 -1.07 -3.73 -1.07
N LEU A 114 -1.66 -4.57 -1.93
CA LEU A 114 -2.60 -4.14 -2.96
C LEU A 114 -3.92 -3.64 -2.36
N ASP A 115 -4.40 -4.31 -1.30
CA ASP A 115 -5.59 -3.91 -0.54
C ASP A 115 -5.41 -2.53 0.11
N ILE A 116 -4.27 -2.32 0.77
CA ILE A 116 -3.89 -1.02 1.35
C ILE A 116 -3.79 0.06 0.26
N PHE A 117 -3.11 -0.24 -0.85
CA PHE A 117 -2.92 0.69 -1.96
C PHE A 117 -4.25 1.21 -2.51
N VAL A 118 -5.19 0.31 -2.86
CA VAL A 118 -6.45 0.72 -3.48
C VAL A 118 -7.37 1.43 -2.49
N ASN A 119 -7.36 1.04 -1.21
CA ASN A 119 -8.15 1.74 -0.19
C ASN A 119 -7.62 3.15 0.09
N ARG A 120 -6.30 3.36 0.10
CA ARG A 120 -5.72 4.72 0.24
C ARG A 120 -6.10 5.63 -0.93
N ILE A 121 -6.18 5.09 -2.15
CA ILE A 121 -6.67 5.83 -3.31
C ILE A 121 -8.17 6.12 -3.16
N ALA A 122 -8.96 5.12 -2.79
CA ALA A 122 -10.40 5.25 -2.63
C ALA A 122 -10.80 6.19 -1.48
N SER A 123 -9.96 6.39 -0.47
CA SER A 123 -10.19 7.34 0.63
C SER A 123 -9.73 8.76 0.33
N HIS A 124 -8.94 8.97 -0.73
CA HIS A 124 -8.41 10.29 -1.07
C HIS A 124 -9.42 11.09 -1.90
N GLN A 125 -9.77 12.30 -1.46
CA GLN A 125 -10.84 13.12 -2.04
C GLN A 125 -10.73 13.30 -3.57
N GLU A 126 -9.53 13.64 -4.06
CA GLU A 126 -9.31 13.84 -5.50
C GLU A 126 -9.18 12.51 -6.28
N LEU A 127 -8.39 11.56 -5.78
CA LEU A 127 -8.13 10.31 -6.49
C LEU A 127 -9.37 9.39 -6.57
N GLN A 128 -10.25 9.45 -5.57
CA GLN A 128 -11.52 8.71 -5.55
C GLN A 128 -12.41 9.05 -6.76
N GLN A 129 -12.34 10.29 -7.23
CA GLN A 129 -13.14 10.78 -8.36
C GLN A 129 -12.50 10.48 -9.73
N SER A 130 -11.33 9.81 -9.74
CA SER A 130 -10.63 9.51 -10.98
C SER A 130 -11.37 8.50 -11.85
N GLU A 131 -11.55 8.85 -13.13
CA GLU A 131 -12.02 7.91 -14.16
C GLU A 131 -11.11 6.68 -14.30
N ASP A 132 -9.81 6.81 -14.02
CA ASP A 132 -8.87 5.68 -14.07
C ASP A 132 -9.14 4.69 -12.93
N LEU A 133 -9.46 5.19 -11.72
CA LEU A 133 -9.89 4.34 -10.60
C LEU A 133 -11.23 3.68 -10.93
N ARG A 134 -12.19 4.43 -11.46
CA ARG A 134 -13.50 3.90 -11.84
C ARG A 134 -13.38 2.79 -12.88
N THR A 135 -12.54 2.99 -13.89
CA THR A 135 -12.23 2.00 -14.92
C THR A 135 -11.59 0.76 -14.29
N PHE A 136 -10.58 0.96 -13.43
CA PHE A 136 -9.93 -0.13 -12.72
C PHE A 136 -10.92 -0.96 -11.89
N LEU A 137 -11.94 -0.35 -11.26
CA LEU A 137 -12.89 -1.06 -10.41
C LEU A 137 -14.07 -1.71 -11.16
N GLN A 138 -14.34 -1.30 -12.41
CA GLN A 138 -15.56 -1.73 -13.13
C GLN A 138 -15.34 -2.44 -14.46
N ALA A 139 -14.22 -2.18 -15.15
CA ALA A 139 -13.96 -2.71 -16.47
C ALA A 139 -13.82 -4.25 -16.46
N ASP A 140 -14.15 -4.89 -17.57
CA ASP A 140 -13.84 -6.31 -17.76
C ASP A 140 -12.33 -6.53 -18.04
N GLU A 141 -11.91 -7.79 -18.07
CA GLU A 141 -10.52 -8.16 -18.34
C GLU A 141 -10.07 -7.75 -19.74
N GLU A 142 -10.96 -7.85 -20.74
CA GLU A 142 -10.64 -7.49 -22.12
C GLU A 142 -10.30 -6.00 -22.25
N THR A 143 -11.09 -5.13 -21.63
CA THR A 143 -10.85 -3.69 -21.59
C THR A 143 -9.54 -3.38 -20.87
N MET A 144 -9.27 -4.02 -19.72
CA MET A 144 -8.02 -3.83 -18.99
C MET A 144 -6.79 -4.28 -19.77
N GLU A 145 -6.87 -5.39 -20.49
CA GLU A 145 -5.77 -5.88 -21.35
C GLU A 145 -5.45 -4.89 -22.47
N ARG A 146 -6.48 -4.32 -23.12
CA ARG A 146 -6.31 -3.28 -24.14
C ARG A 146 -5.62 -2.04 -23.58
N LEU A 147 -6.05 -1.55 -22.41
CA LEU A 147 -5.48 -0.37 -21.76
C LEU A 147 -4.01 -0.57 -21.37
N ARG A 148 -3.67 -1.74 -20.82
CA ARG A 148 -2.27 -2.10 -20.50
C ARG A 148 -1.39 -2.18 -21.75
N SER A 149 -1.92 -2.72 -22.85
CA SER A 149 -1.19 -2.88 -24.10
C SER A 149 -0.90 -1.53 -24.78
N GLN A 150 -1.85 -0.59 -24.73
CA GLN A 150 -1.66 0.75 -25.31
C GLN A 150 -0.53 1.54 -24.60
N GLU A 151 -0.38 1.38 -23.29
CA GLU A 151 0.71 2.03 -22.55
C GLU A 151 2.09 1.48 -22.85
N THR A 152 2.21 0.18 -23.15
CA THR A 152 3.51 -0.42 -23.48
C THR A 152 4.15 0.17 -24.74
N GLY A 153 3.40 0.91 -25.56
CA GLY A 153 3.88 1.57 -26.78
C GLY A 153 4.33 3.03 -26.64
N ILE A 154 3.92 3.79 -25.60
CA ILE A 154 4.04 5.27 -25.65
C ILE A 154 4.78 5.90 -24.45
N PHE A 155 4.82 5.30 -23.25
CA PHE A 155 5.59 5.86 -22.12
C PHE A 155 6.22 4.77 -21.25
N LYS A 156 7.48 4.41 -21.53
CA LYS A 156 8.32 3.70 -20.54
C LYS A 156 8.99 4.73 -19.63
N LYS A 157 8.27 5.32 -18.66
CA LYS A 157 8.97 5.85 -17.48
C LYS A 157 9.28 4.65 -16.59
N LYS A 158 10.49 4.10 -16.71
CA LYS A 158 10.90 2.96 -15.88
C LYS A 158 10.98 3.45 -14.42
N PRO A 159 10.81 2.58 -13.42
CA PRO A 159 11.21 2.89 -12.03
C PRO A 159 12.69 3.34 -11.93
N ALA A 160 13.52 2.95 -12.90
CA ALA A 160 14.87 3.48 -13.06
C ALA A 160 14.90 4.98 -13.40
N ASP A 161 13.97 5.49 -14.22
CA ASP A 161 13.86 6.92 -14.53
C ASP A 161 13.39 7.71 -13.30
N PHE A 162 12.52 7.14 -12.46
CA PHE A 162 12.18 7.73 -11.15
C PHE A 162 13.41 7.82 -10.23
N MET A 163 14.21 6.76 -10.17
CA MET A 163 15.47 6.74 -9.42
C MET A 163 16.51 7.70 -10.01
N GLN A 164 16.45 7.97 -11.31
CA GLN A 164 17.35 8.88 -12.01
C GLN A 164 16.96 10.34 -11.79
N ILE A 165 15.66 10.66 -11.84
CA ILE A 165 15.13 11.96 -11.39
C ILE A 165 15.51 12.20 -9.92
N PHE A 166 15.44 11.17 -9.08
CA PHE A 166 15.85 11.25 -7.67
C PHE A 166 17.36 11.50 -7.51
N LYS A 167 18.21 10.78 -8.26
CA LYS A 167 19.66 11.01 -8.28
C LYS A 167 20.02 12.40 -8.79
N ASP A 168 19.29 12.92 -9.76
CA ASP A 168 19.49 14.27 -10.31
C ASP A 168 19.07 15.37 -9.34
N VAL A 169 18.14 15.09 -8.41
CA VAL A 169 17.81 15.98 -7.30
C VAL A 169 18.86 15.88 -6.19
N GLN A 170 19.34 14.68 -5.87
CA GLN A 170 20.39 14.48 -4.87
C GLN A 170 21.73 15.08 -5.30
N SER A 171 22.10 14.97 -6.58
CA SER A 171 23.32 15.59 -7.13
C SER A 171 23.25 17.12 -7.12
N LYS A 172 22.05 17.70 -7.31
CA LYS A 172 21.83 19.15 -7.15
C LYS A 172 22.02 19.64 -5.72
N VAL A 173 21.88 18.78 -4.70
CA VAL A 173 22.22 19.13 -3.30
C VAL A 173 23.73 19.07 -3.05
N SER A 174 24.49 18.29 -3.83
CA SER A 174 25.97 18.26 -3.75
C SER A 174 26.65 19.38 -4.54
N ASP A 175 26.01 19.92 -5.58
CA ASP A 175 26.57 20.98 -6.44
C ASP A 175 26.50 22.40 -5.84
N VAL A 176 25.96 22.56 -4.62
CA VAL A 176 25.99 23.83 -3.87
C VAL A 176 27.43 24.24 -3.46
N VAL A 177 28.43 23.36 -3.68
CA VAL A 177 29.86 23.63 -3.43
C VAL A 177 30.57 24.31 -4.62
N LEU A 178 29.94 24.42 -5.81
CA LEU A 178 30.58 24.98 -7.01
C LEU A 178 29.78 26.10 -7.67
N GLY A 179 29.65 27.21 -6.94
CA GLY A 179 29.61 28.60 -7.42
C GLY A 179 29.14 28.89 -8.86
N LYS A 180 27.97 28.39 -9.27
CA LYS A 180 27.23 28.90 -10.42
C LYS A 180 25.79 29.20 -10.02
N GLU A 181 25.53 30.48 -9.82
CA GLU A 181 24.23 31.06 -9.49
C GLU A 181 23.19 30.65 -10.54
N LYS A 182 22.24 29.81 -10.11
CA LYS A 182 20.93 29.70 -10.75
C LYS A 182 20.02 30.76 -10.14
N PRO A 183 18.99 31.23 -10.87
CA PRO A 183 18.05 32.19 -10.32
C PRO A 183 17.53 31.65 -9.00
N VAL A 184 17.60 32.47 -7.96
CA VAL A 184 17.15 32.15 -6.61
C VAL A 184 15.68 31.73 -6.73
N GLU A 185 15.45 30.42 -6.77
CA GLU A 185 14.18 29.84 -6.43
C GLU A 185 14.03 30.19 -4.96
N GLU A 186 13.21 31.19 -4.63
CA GLU A 186 12.82 31.52 -3.26
C GLU A 186 12.11 30.29 -2.68
N SER A 187 12.90 29.31 -2.27
CA SER A 187 12.43 28.13 -1.59
C SER A 187 11.91 28.61 -0.25
N ASN A 188 10.59 28.60 -0.09
CA ASN A 188 9.94 28.89 1.19
C ASN A 188 10.72 28.17 2.31
N PRO A 189 11.21 28.88 3.35
CA PRO A 189 11.95 28.25 4.45
C PRO A 189 11.21 27.07 5.09
N GLU A 190 9.88 27.07 5.07
CA GLU A 190 9.05 25.95 5.52
C GLU A 190 9.15 24.72 4.60
N TYR A 191 9.26 24.94 3.30
CA TYR A 191 9.42 23.88 2.30
C TYR A 191 10.77 23.18 2.43
N GLU A 192 11.85 23.92 2.66
CA GLU A 192 13.17 23.33 2.91
C GLU A 192 13.20 22.55 4.24
N LYS A 193 12.58 23.07 5.30
CA LYS A 193 12.40 22.31 6.56
C LYS A 193 11.64 21.00 6.33
N LEU A 194 10.55 21.04 5.56
CA LEU A 194 9.77 19.86 5.22
C LEU A 194 10.58 18.85 4.41
N LYS A 195 11.34 19.29 3.40
CA LYS A 195 12.27 18.42 2.66
C LYS A 195 13.26 17.74 3.59
N HIS A 196 13.96 18.52 4.42
CA HIS A 196 14.93 17.97 5.37
C HIS A 196 14.30 16.93 6.30
N TYR A 197 13.13 17.22 6.86
CA TYR A 197 12.38 16.27 7.69
C TYR A 197 12.07 14.96 6.95
N ILE A 198 11.59 15.04 5.70
CA ILE A 198 11.27 13.84 4.89
C ILE A 198 12.54 13.04 4.57
N PHE A 199 13.69 13.69 4.37
CA PHE A 199 14.96 13.01 4.20
C PHE A 199 15.42 12.26 5.46
N GLU A 200 15.35 12.90 6.62
CA GLU A 200 15.69 12.26 7.89
C GLU A 200 14.72 11.12 8.24
N LEU A 201 13.42 11.32 7.97
CA LEU A 201 12.40 10.30 8.19
C LEU A 201 12.65 9.05 7.34
N GLU A 202 13.05 9.20 6.07
CA GLU A 202 13.43 8.03 5.25
C GLU A 202 14.60 7.26 5.88
N ASN A 203 15.63 7.97 6.35
CA ASN A 203 16.80 7.34 6.96
C ASN A 203 16.41 6.55 8.23
N HIS A 204 15.60 7.15 9.10
CA HIS A 204 15.13 6.48 10.32
C HIS A 204 14.24 5.27 10.01
N LEU A 205 13.31 5.40 9.06
CA LEU A 205 12.45 4.29 8.64
C LEU A 205 13.25 3.17 7.98
N ALA A 206 14.25 3.48 7.16
CA ALA A 206 15.11 2.49 6.51
C ALA A 206 15.95 1.71 7.52
N GLU A 207 16.54 2.37 8.52
CA GLU A 207 17.28 1.65 9.56
C GLU A 207 16.33 0.82 10.45
N ALA A 208 15.14 1.35 10.80
CA ALA A 208 14.11 0.59 11.51
C ALA A 208 13.67 -0.66 10.72
N GLN A 209 13.41 -0.52 9.42
CA GLN A 209 13.07 -1.62 8.52
C GLN A 209 14.19 -2.68 8.49
N LYS A 210 15.46 -2.27 8.45
CA LYS A 210 16.62 -3.17 8.52
C LYS A 210 16.73 -3.88 9.87
N HIS A 211 16.37 -3.25 10.98
CA HIS A 211 16.27 -3.91 12.28
C HIS A 211 15.12 -4.92 12.31
N ALA A 212 13.95 -4.58 11.78
CA ALA A 212 12.80 -5.49 11.69
C ALA A 212 13.11 -6.73 10.85
N TYR A 213 13.73 -6.55 9.67
CA TYR A 213 14.21 -7.66 8.84
C TYR A 213 15.18 -8.58 9.60
N ARG A 214 16.15 -8.00 10.32
CA ARG A 214 17.09 -8.78 11.14
C ARG A 214 16.36 -9.58 12.23
N LEU A 215 15.35 -8.99 12.88
CA LEU A 215 14.56 -9.67 13.90
C LEU A 215 13.80 -10.87 13.33
N VAL A 216 13.04 -10.68 12.24
CA VAL A 216 12.30 -11.76 11.56
C VAL A 216 13.25 -12.87 11.12
N LYS A 217 14.39 -12.49 10.52
CA LYS A 217 15.42 -13.44 10.11
C LYS A 217 15.94 -14.28 11.28
N ARG A 218 16.25 -13.65 12.42
CA ARG A 218 16.72 -14.38 13.61
C ARG A 218 15.68 -15.35 14.17
N HIS A 219 14.40 -14.98 14.23
CA HIS A 219 13.35 -15.91 14.68
C HIS A 219 13.21 -17.12 13.75
N ARG A 220 13.31 -16.91 12.43
CA ARG A 220 13.30 -18.02 11.45
C ARG A 220 14.49 -18.95 11.63
N GLU A 221 15.69 -18.39 11.75
CA GLU A 221 16.93 -19.16 11.95
C GLU A 221 16.89 -19.94 13.26
N LEU A 222 16.46 -19.32 14.36
CA LEU A 222 16.33 -19.98 15.66
C LEU A 222 15.27 -21.09 15.62
N GLY A 223 14.13 -20.83 14.99
CA GLY A 223 13.10 -21.84 14.77
C GLY A 223 13.65 -23.04 13.99
N GLN A 224 14.43 -22.81 12.94
CA GLN A 224 15.07 -23.88 12.18
C GLN A 224 16.09 -24.65 13.02
N SER A 225 16.95 -23.98 13.79
CA SER A 225 17.91 -24.65 14.68
C SER A 225 17.22 -25.54 15.73
N LEU A 226 16.10 -25.10 16.31
CA LEU A 226 15.32 -25.92 17.25
C LEU A 226 14.65 -27.11 16.58
N LEU A 227 14.20 -26.97 15.33
CA LEU A 227 13.67 -28.11 14.57
C LEU A 227 14.74 -29.18 14.38
N ASP A 228 15.94 -28.76 13.97
CA ASP A 228 17.05 -29.69 13.69
C ASP A 228 17.60 -30.30 14.97
N PHE A 229 17.71 -29.52 16.05
CA PHE A 229 18.01 -30.04 17.39
C PHE A 229 16.96 -31.04 17.86
N GLY A 230 15.68 -30.75 17.66
CA GLY A 230 14.58 -31.64 18.06
C GLY A 230 14.63 -32.99 17.36
N LYS A 231 14.89 -32.98 16.05
CA LYS A 231 15.11 -34.21 15.25
C LYS A 231 16.33 -34.98 15.75
N ALA A 232 17.46 -34.32 15.99
CA ALA A 232 18.67 -34.95 16.48
C ALA A 232 18.47 -35.59 17.87
N ALA A 233 17.77 -34.90 18.77
CA ALA A 233 17.43 -35.42 20.09
C ALA A 233 16.55 -36.68 20.00
N LYS A 234 15.55 -36.71 19.11
CA LYS A 234 14.74 -37.92 18.88
C LYS A 234 15.56 -39.08 18.31
N LEU A 235 16.48 -38.81 17.38
CA LEU A 235 17.37 -39.85 16.84
C LEU A 235 18.27 -40.44 17.93
N LEU A 236 18.83 -39.59 18.80
CA LEU A 236 19.59 -40.05 19.96
C LEU A 236 18.70 -40.88 20.90
N GLY A 237 17.48 -40.42 21.17
CA GLY A 237 16.51 -41.15 21.97
C GLY A 237 16.10 -42.51 21.40
N ALA A 238 16.23 -42.74 20.09
CA ALA A 238 16.00 -44.03 19.46
C ALA A 238 17.21 -44.99 19.55
N CYS A 239 18.42 -44.44 19.72
CA CYS A 239 19.62 -45.23 20.01
C CYS A 239 19.70 -45.64 21.48
N GLU A 240 19.15 -44.82 22.37
CA GLU A 240 19.13 -45.06 23.81
C GLU A 240 17.91 -45.91 24.22
N GLY A 241 18.10 -46.83 25.18
CA GLY A 241 17.02 -47.62 25.76
C GLY A 241 16.33 -46.95 26.97
N ASP A 242 15.31 -47.62 27.48
CA ASP A 242 14.69 -47.36 28.79
C ASP A 242 14.20 -45.91 29.01
N ILE A 243 14.56 -45.33 30.15
CA ILE A 243 14.09 -44.01 30.61
C ILE A 243 14.81 -42.88 29.86
N LEU A 244 16.08 -43.10 29.50
CA LEU A 244 16.91 -42.09 28.84
C LEU A 244 16.46 -41.85 27.40
N GLY A 245 16.15 -42.92 26.65
CA GLY A 245 15.60 -42.81 25.30
C GLY A 245 14.27 -42.04 25.27
N LYS A 246 13.40 -42.29 26.25
CA LYS A 246 12.15 -41.53 26.43
C LYS A 246 12.40 -40.06 26.72
N ALA A 247 13.33 -39.73 27.62
CA ALA A 247 13.65 -38.35 27.96
C ALA A 247 14.16 -37.54 26.76
N PHE A 248 15.04 -38.12 25.94
CA PHE A 248 15.51 -37.50 24.69
C PHE A 248 14.40 -37.32 23.65
N SER A 249 13.52 -38.32 23.52
CA SER A 249 12.35 -38.24 22.64
C SER A 249 11.38 -37.13 23.05
N ASP A 250 11.15 -36.98 24.36
CA ASP A 250 10.32 -35.91 24.93
C ASP A 250 10.96 -34.55 24.70
N LEU A 251 12.26 -34.40 24.99
CA LEU A 251 13.02 -33.17 24.72
C LEU A 251 12.94 -32.76 23.25
N GLY A 252 13.13 -33.72 22.34
CA GLY A 252 13.06 -33.47 20.92
C GLY A 252 11.67 -33.00 20.48
N THR A 253 10.61 -33.63 21.01
CA THR A 253 9.22 -33.23 20.76
C THR A 253 8.94 -31.81 21.28
N LYS A 254 9.44 -31.45 22.46
CA LYS A 254 9.29 -30.08 23.00
C LYS A 254 10.05 -29.05 22.16
N SER A 255 11.23 -29.39 21.67
CA SER A 255 12.03 -28.49 20.82
C SER A 255 11.35 -28.23 19.47
N GLU A 256 10.82 -29.28 18.81
CA GLU A 256 10.02 -29.12 17.59
C GLU A 256 8.77 -28.28 17.82
N ALA A 257 8.08 -28.47 18.95
CA ALA A 257 6.92 -27.63 19.29
C ALA A 257 7.30 -26.15 19.48
N LEU A 258 8.46 -25.86 20.08
CA LEU A 258 8.98 -24.50 20.21
C LEU A 258 9.38 -23.91 18.85
N SER A 259 9.99 -24.72 17.97
CA SER A 259 10.31 -24.33 16.60
C SER A 259 9.06 -23.84 15.85
N VAL A 260 7.96 -24.60 15.89
CA VAL A 260 6.70 -24.22 15.23
C VAL A 260 6.17 -22.90 15.77
N LYS A 261 6.25 -22.67 17.08
CA LYS A 261 5.83 -21.40 17.70
C LYS A 261 6.68 -20.22 17.22
N LEU A 262 8.00 -20.37 17.18
CA LEU A 262 8.91 -19.32 16.70
C LEU A 262 8.73 -19.03 15.21
N GLN A 263 8.49 -20.04 14.38
CA GLN A 263 8.21 -19.81 12.95
C GLN A 263 6.90 -19.04 12.76
N LYS A 264 5.86 -19.37 13.55
CA LYS A 264 4.60 -18.62 13.55
C LYS A 264 4.80 -17.16 13.99
N GLU A 265 5.56 -16.94 15.06
CA GLU A 265 5.89 -15.60 15.54
C GLU A 265 6.70 -14.81 14.50
N ALA A 266 7.68 -15.44 13.84
CA ALA A 266 8.45 -14.82 12.78
C ALA A 266 7.55 -14.34 11.62
N HIS A 267 6.55 -15.14 11.26
CA HIS A 267 5.57 -14.76 10.25
C HIS A 267 4.69 -13.59 10.70
N GLN A 268 4.25 -13.58 11.97
CA GLN A 268 3.51 -12.44 12.52
C GLN A 268 4.34 -11.16 12.55
N LEU A 269 5.62 -11.25 12.94
CA LEU A 269 6.55 -10.11 12.91
C LEU A 269 6.80 -9.62 11.48
N LEU A 270 6.89 -10.52 10.50
CA LEU A 270 6.98 -10.12 9.10
C LEU A 270 5.75 -9.29 8.69
N MET A 271 4.54 -9.84 8.89
CA MET A 271 3.30 -9.22 8.40
C MET A 271 2.90 -7.96 9.16
N ASN A 272 3.11 -7.92 10.48
CA ASN A 272 2.60 -6.83 11.33
C ASN A 272 3.66 -5.79 11.69
N PHE A 273 4.94 -6.02 11.38
CA PHE A 273 6.02 -5.11 11.75
C PHE A 273 6.98 -4.80 10.59
N GLU A 274 7.60 -5.80 9.97
CA GLU A 274 8.54 -5.57 8.88
C GLU A 274 7.87 -4.99 7.62
N GLU A 275 6.75 -5.57 7.17
CA GLU A 275 6.05 -5.12 5.96
C GLU A 275 5.43 -3.71 6.09
N PRO A 276 4.79 -3.33 7.22
CA PRO A 276 4.38 -1.95 7.45
C PRO A 276 5.54 -0.95 7.39
N LEU A 277 6.71 -1.28 7.95
CA LEU A 277 7.90 -0.43 7.86
C LEU A 277 8.38 -0.29 6.41
N LYS A 278 8.38 -1.37 5.63
CA LYS A 278 8.67 -1.31 4.18
C LYS A 278 7.69 -0.41 3.45
N ASP A 279 6.40 -0.53 3.76
CA ASP A 279 5.37 0.33 3.16
C ASP A 279 5.61 1.81 3.47
N TYR A 280 5.95 2.16 4.72
CA TYR A 280 6.28 3.55 5.08
C TYR A 280 7.53 4.07 4.38
N VAL A 281 8.59 3.26 4.24
CA VAL A 281 9.78 3.65 3.44
C VAL A 281 9.36 3.97 1.99
N ARG A 282 8.56 3.10 1.35
CA ARG A 282 8.06 3.34 -0.01
C ARG A 282 7.13 4.55 -0.09
N ALA A 283 6.34 4.82 0.96
CA ALA A 283 5.45 5.97 1.02
C ALA A 283 6.27 7.27 1.05
N VAL A 284 7.30 7.34 1.88
CA VAL A 284 8.23 8.49 1.92
C VAL A 284 8.91 8.69 0.56
N GLN A 285 9.33 7.63 -0.12
CA GLN A 285 9.86 7.72 -1.48
C GLN A 285 8.85 8.29 -2.48
N SER A 286 7.57 7.90 -2.36
CA SER A 286 6.49 8.42 -3.21
C SER A 286 6.19 9.90 -2.91
N ILE A 287 6.29 10.32 -1.65
CA ILE A 287 6.20 11.73 -1.25
C ILE A 287 7.35 12.51 -1.88
N LYS A 288 8.60 12.05 -1.77
CA LYS A 288 9.76 12.70 -2.39
C LYS A 288 9.61 12.86 -3.91
N ALA A 289 9.08 11.84 -4.59
CA ALA A 289 8.80 11.92 -6.03
C ALA A 289 7.74 13.00 -6.35
N SER A 290 6.72 13.14 -5.49
CA SER A 290 5.67 14.15 -5.64
C SER A 290 6.22 15.57 -5.44
N LEU A 291 7.08 15.77 -4.44
CA LEU A 291 7.79 17.04 -4.19
C LEU A 291 8.71 17.44 -5.34
N ALA A 292 9.44 16.47 -5.91
CA ALA A 292 10.30 16.73 -7.07
C ALA A 292 9.49 17.21 -8.29
N CYS A 293 8.26 16.71 -8.45
CA CYS A 293 7.37 17.14 -9.52
C CYS A 293 6.87 18.59 -9.35
N LEU A 294 6.72 19.05 -8.09
CA LEU A 294 6.34 20.44 -7.78
C LEU A 294 7.48 21.44 -8.06
N SER A 295 8.74 21.00 -7.93
CA SER A 295 9.93 21.83 -8.19
C SER A 295 10.32 21.98 -9.67
N LEU A 296 9.49 21.48 -10.60
CA LEU A 296 9.71 21.72 -12.03
C LEU A 296 9.09 23.08 -12.42
N PRO A 297 9.81 23.95 -13.17
CA PRO A 297 9.43 25.34 -13.42
C PRO A 297 8.14 25.54 -14.25
N THR A 298 7.43 24.46 -14.57
CA THR A 298 6.18 24.48 -15.34
C THR A 298 4.93 24.76 -14.49
N PHE A 299 5.01 24.74 -13.16
CA PHE A 299 3.83 24.75 -12.28
C PHE A 299 3.63 26.01 -11.42
N PHE A 300 4.53 26.99 -11.46
CA PHE A 300 4.37 28.21 -10.67
C PHE A 300 3.26 29.18 -11.12
N LEU A 301 2.48 28.85 -12.16
CA LEU A 301 1.38 29.70 -12.63
C LEU A 301 0.00 29.33 -12.08
N PHE A 302 -0.14 28.20 -11.39
CA PHE A 302 -1.43 27.81 -10.79
C PHE A 302 -1.17 27.03 -9.52
N LEU A 303 -1.25 27.68 -8.35
CA LEU A 303 -1.88 27.17 -7.11
C LEU A 303 -1.36 27.93 -5.86
N TYR A 304 -2.17 28.87 -5.39
CA TYR A 304 -2.38 29.28 -3.99
C TYR A 304 -3.91 29.51 -3.87
N PRO A 305 -4.64 29.25 -2.75
CA PRO A 305 -4.32 28.66 -1.43
C PRO A 305 -5.33 27.52 -1.02
N PRO A 306 -5.57 27.14 0.27
CA PRO A 306 -4.75 26.28 1.14
C PRO A 306 -5.53 25.06 1.71
N PHE A 307 -5.14 23.80 1.44
CA PHE A 307 -5.60 22.63 2.22
C PHE A 307 -4.56 21.50 2.17
N TRP A 308 -3.55 21.56 3.05
CA TRP A 308 -2.65 20.44 3.30
C TRP A 308 -2.45 20.29 4.80
N PHE A 309 -3.46 19.76 5.50
CA PHE A 309 -3.30 19.14 6.82
C PHE A 309 -4.52 18.24 7.06
N LEU A 310 -4.38 16.93 6.81
CA LEU A 310 -4.93 15.80 7.56
C LEU A 310 -4.77 14.51 6.74
N CYS A 311 -3.71 13.74 7.00
CA CYS A 311 -3.68 12.27 6.94
C CYS A 311 -2.27 11.79 7.33
N VAL A 312 -2.08 11.59 8.63
CA VAL A 312 -1.11 10.65 9.21
C VAL A 312 -1.92 9.71 10.08
#